data_AF-A0AB37UDG5-F1
#
_entry.id   AF-A0AB37UDG5-F1
#
_cell.length_a   1.000
_cell.length_b   1.000
_cell.length_c   1.000
_cell.angle_alpha   90.00
_cell.angle_beta   90.00
_cell.angle_gamma   90.00
#
_symmetry.space_group_name_H-M   'P 1'
#
loop_
_entity.id
_entity.type
_entity.pdbx_description
1 polymer ?
#
loop_
_entity_poly.entity_id
_entity_poly.type
_entity_poly.pdbx_seq_one_letter_code
_entity_poly.pdbx_strand_id
1 'polypeptide(L)'
;MTHLNGAYYATWKDLVAHHFNHHIYHADFVGFDIPAHLNSKKTWKRWTYIIFEWLYFPLFEFELRWQIILAPFFEPKKYYLIGRSLALMLYRTAVFVLLGWFSGKAVILYAIAYISFVNIMRFADAFHHTFEYVIIGQEISKRDRIYEQAHTFSNLVSVKYPWLNLLFLNYGYHNAYHHNKRCPWHESPQSHQQVFGEQPGGFLALPQLVSNYHRYRTSRLFSGQGEAVLEDSTLDAFTGGVAVSFLTPP
;
A
#
# COMPACT_ATOMS: atom_id res chain seq x y z
N MET A 1 -3.59 9.33 14.71
CA MET A 1 -4.39 9.59 13.47
C MET A 1 -4.90 8.32 12.77
N THR A 2 -4.47 7.13 13.17
CA THR A 2 -4.89 5.83 12.64
C THR A 2 -6.37 5.47 12.84
N HIS A 3 -7.03 6.04 13.87
CA HIS A 3 -8.45 5.80 14.17
C HIS A 3 -9.41 6.30 13.06
N LEU A 4 -9.10 7.42 12.42
CA LEU A 4 -9.94 8.00 11.35
C LEU A 4 -9.64 7.40 9.97
N ASN A 5 -8.44 6.87 9.75
CA ASN A 5 -7.97 6.45 8.43
C ASN A 5 -8.13 4.95 8.11
N GLY A 6 -8.70 4.15 9.02
CA GLY A 6 -9.14 2.77 8.69
C GLY A 6 -8.21 1.64 9.12
N ALA A 7 -6.95 1.93 9.47
CA ALA A 7 -5.92 0.94 9.78
C ALA A 7 -6.09 0.17 11.10
N TYR A 8 -7.28 0.14 11.72
CA TYR A 8 -7.51 -0.38 13.09
C TYR A 8 -8.41 -1.62 13.19
N TYR A 9 -8.95 -2.11 12.06
CA TYR A 9 -9.77 -3.32 12.07
C TYR A 9 -8.93 -4.59 12.26
N ALA A 10 -7.72 -4.64 11.68
CA ALA A 10 -6.70 -5.59 12.08
C ALA A 10 -6.14 -5.24 13.47
N THR A 11 -5.73 -6.26 14.24
CA THR A 11 -5.10 -6.00 15.53
C THR A 11 -3.69 -5.46 15.33
N TRP A 12 -3.17 -4.74 16.33
CA TRP A 12 -1.76 -4.30 16.31
C TRP A 12 -0.80 -5.49 16.14
N LYS A 13 -1.10 -6.61 16.80
CA LYS A 13 -0.29 -7.84 16.69
C LYS A 13 -0.27 -8.36 15.24
N ASP A 14 -1.41 -8.36 14.56
CA ASP A 14 -1.49 -8.84 13.17
C ASP A 14 -0.77 -7.89 12.21
N LEU A 15 -0.94 -6.58 12.39
CA LEU A 15 -0.22 -5.56 11.61
C LEU A 15 1.29 -5.70 11.75
N VAL A 16 1.76 -5.85 12.99
CA VAL A 16 3.18 -6.04 13.31
C VAL A 16 3.70 -7.36 12.75
N ALA A 17 2.94 -8.45 12.89
CA ALA A 17 3.34 -9.75 12.37
C ALA A 17 3.42 -9.73 10.83
N HIS A 18 2.43 -9.16 10.15
CA HIS A 18 2.44 -8.99 8.70
C HIS A 18 3.66 -8.17 8.26
N HIS A 19 3.89 -7.03 8.90
CA HIS A 19 5.02 -6.16 8.62
C HIS A 19 6.37 -6.85 8.86
N PHE A 20 6.56 -7.55 9.98
CA PHE A 20 7.82 -8.26 10.23
C PHE A 20 8.02 -9.44 9.29
N ASN A 21 6.97 -10.18 8.94
CA ASN A 21 7.09 -11.28 7.98
C ASN A 21 7.57 -10.77 6.62
N HIS A 22 7.02 -9.65 6.13
CA HIS A 22 7.51 -8.98 4.92
C HIS A 22 9.03 -8.77 4.97
N HIS A 23 9.52 -8.28 6.10
CA HIS A 23 10.93 -8.01 6.35
C HIS A 23 11.81 -9.21 6.65
N ILE A 24 11.24 -10.32 7.12
CA ILE A 24 11.98 -11.53 7.45
C ILE A 24 12.15 -12.40 6.21
N TYR A 25 11.11 -12.47 5.38
CA TYR A 25 11.09 -13.33 4.21
C TYR A 25 11.42 -12.59 2.90
N HIS A 26 11.35 -11.26 2.90
CA HIS A 26 11.46 -10.38 1.71
C HIS A 26 10.46 -10.79 0.63
N ALA A 27 9.18 -10.81 1.03
CA ALA A 27 8.06 -11.23 0.22
C ALA A 27 6.83 -10.40 0.56
N ASP A 28 6.02 -10.08 -0.44
CA ASP A 28 4.75 -9.38 -0.26
C ASP A 28 3.64 -10.43 -0.03
N PHE A 29 3.05 -10.40 1.17
CA PHE A 29 2.02 -11.36 1.54
C PHE A 29 0.65 -10.89 1.08
N VAL A 30 -0.04 -11.71 0.29
CA VAL A 30 -1.38 -11.43 -0.23
C VAL A 30 -2.38 -12.50 0.22
N GLY A 31 -3.65 -12.13 0.34
CA GLY A 31 -4.70 -13.09 0.72
C GLY A 31 -5.06 -14.08 -0.40
N PHE A 32 -4.84 -13.71 -1.65
CA PHE A 32 -5.17 -14.48 -2.85
C PHE A 32 -4.49 -13.91 -4.09
N ASP A 33 -4.51 -14.65 -5.20
CA ASP A 33 -4.07 -14.18 -6.52
C ASP A 33 -5.06 -13.13 -7.06
N ILE A 34 -4.64 -11.87 -7.04
CA ILE A 34 -5.46 -10.70 -7.41
C ILE A 34 -5.79 -10.70 -8.91
N PRO A 35 -4.82 -10.81 -9.84
CA PRO A 35 -5.11 -11.00 -11.26
C PRO A 35 -6.09 -12.12 -11.54
N ALA A 36 -5.89 -13.32 -10.98
CA ALA A 36 -6.80 -14.45 -11.19
C ALA A 36 -8.20 -14.15 -10.64
N HIS A 37 -8.28 -13.59 -9.44
CA HIS A 37 -9.53 -13.19 -8.82
C HIS A 37 -10.33 -12.21 -9.67
N LEU A 38 -9.69 -11.15 -10.20
CA LEU A 38 -10.36 -10.14 -11.01
C LEU A 38 -10.68 -10.64 -12.42
N ASN A 39 -9.81 -11.45 -13.02
CA ASN A 39 -10.05 -12.03 -14.35
C ASN A 39 -11.19 -13.06 -14.35
N SER A 40 -11.43 -13.75 -13.23
CA SER A 40 -12.57 -14.68 -13.07
C SER A 40 -13.93 -13.99 -12.98
N LYS A 41 -13.98 -12.66 -12.76
CA LYS A 41 -15.25 -11.93 -12.63
C LYS A 41 -15.94 -11.79 -13.99
N LYS A 42 -17.28 -11.78 -13.96
CA LYS A 42 -18.12 -11.42 -15.12
C LYS A 42 -17.68 -10.07 -15.70
N THR A 43 -17.77 -9.92 -17.02
CA THR A 43 -17.31 -8.74 -17.77
C THR A 43 -17.80 -7.41 -17.19
N TRP A 44 -19.07 -7.30 -16.81
CA TRP A 44 -19.61 -6.06 -16.24
C TRP A 44 -18.96 -5.69 -14.90
N LYS A 45 -18.65 -6.66 -14.04
CA LYS A 45 -17.95 -6.42 -12.76
C LYS A 45 -16.53 -5.95 -13.01
N ARG A 46 -15.83 -6.55 -13.99
CA ARG A 46 -14.48 -6.12 -14.40
C ARG A 46 -14.49 -4.66 -14.86
N TRP A 47 -15.47 -4.29 -15.70
CA TRP A 47 -15.65 -2.91 -16.13
C TRP A 47 -15.91 -1.94 -14.97
N THR A 48 -16.62 -2.37 -13.92
CA THR A 48 -16.77 -1.55 -12.71
C THR A 48 -15.40 -1.22 -12.10
N TYR A 49 -14.52 -2.19 -11.86
CA TYR A 49 -13.18 -1.89 -11.34
C TYR A 49 -12.38 -1.00 -12.29
N ILE A 50 -12.43 -1.26 -13.61
CA ILE A 50 -11.71 -0.46 -14.61
C ILE A 50 -12.18 0.99 -14.61
N ILE A 51 -13.49 1.24 -14.62
CA ILE A 51 -14.07 2.59 -14.67
C ILE A 51 -13.71 3.38 -13.41
N PHE A 52 -13.90 2.77 -12.24
CA PHE A 52 -13.59 3.44 -10.98
C PHE A 52 -12.08 3.70 -10.84
N GLU A 53 -11.23 2.73 -11.16
CA GLU A 53 -9.77 2.92 -11.15
C GLU A 53 -9.32 3.98 -12.17
N TRP A 54 -9.97 4.04 -13.35
CA TRP A 54 -9.72 5.06 -14.35
C TRP A 54 -10.02 6.47 -13.82
N LEU A 55 -11.08 6.61 -13.00
CA LEU A 55 -11.49 7.82 -12.29
C LEU A 55 -10.70 8.10 -11.01
N TYR A 56 -9.62 7.36 -10.73
CA TYR A 56 -8.86 7.44 -9.47
C TYR A 56 -9.68 7.13 -8.21
N PHE A 57 -10.78 6.39 -8.35
CA PHE A 57 -11.48 5.82 -7.22
C PHE A 57 -11.00 4.37 -7.00
N PRO A 58 -10.27 4.09 -5.92
CA PRO A 58 -9.57 2.81 -5.71
C PRO A 58 -10.55 1.72 -5.22
N LEU A 59 -11.52 1.34 -6.06
CA LEU A 59 -12.63 0.46 -5.66
C LEU A 59 -12.16 -0.88 -5.12
N PHE A 60 -11.14 -1.48 -5.75
CA PHE A 60 -10.61 -2.77 -5.32
C PHE A 60 -9.96 -2.69 -3.93
N GLU A 61 -9.22 -1.61 -3.65
CA GLU A 61 -8.64 -1.37 -2.34
C GLU A 61 -9.73 -1.23 -1.25
N PHE A 62 -10.82 -0.53 -1.57
CA PHE A 62 -11.96 -0.44 -0.67
C PHE A 62 -12.63 -1.79 -0.41
N GLU A 63 -12.72 -2.65 -1.43
CA GLU A 63 -13.23 -4.00 -1.27
C GLU A 63 -12.37 -4.82 -0.30
N LEU A 64 -11.04 -4.78 -0.44
CA LEU A 64 -10.12 -5.47 0.48
C LEU A 64 -10.28 -4.99 1.93
N ARG A 65 -10.46 -3.68 2.13
CA ARG A 65 -10.73 -3.12 3.47
C ARG A 65 -12.05 -3.61 4.04
N TRP A 66 -13.10 -3.68 3.22
CA TRP A 66 -14.37 -4.24 3.64
C TRP A 66 -14.26 -5.72 3.99
N GLN A 67 -13.46 -6.49 3.26
CA GLN A 67 -13.16 -7.89 3.62
C GLN A 67 -12.53 -7.97 5.01
N ILE A 68 -11.57 -7.11 5.36
CA ILE A 68 -10.96 -7.06 6.71
C ILE A 68 -11.99 -6.69 7.78
N ILE A 69 -12.84 -5.69 7.51
CA ILE A 69 -13.90 -5.25 8.45
C ILE A 69 -14.88 -6.38 8.73
N LEU A 70 -15.26 -7.13 7.68
CA LEU A 70 -16.28 -8.17 7.74
C LEU A 70 -15.72 -9.55 8.10
N ALA A 71 -14.41 -9.76 8.00
CA ALA A 71 -13.76 -11.04 8.27
C ALA A 71 -14.16 -11.68 9.63
N PRO A 72 -14.29 -10.93 10.75
CA PRO A 72 -14.75 -11.50 12.02
C PRO A 72 -16.14 -12.12 11.99
N PHE A 73 -16.99 -11.83 11.01
CA PHE A 73 -18.34 -12.38 10.91
C PHE A 73 -18.39 -13.67 10.05
N PHE A 74 -17.35 -13.93 9.27
CA PHE A 74 -17.32 -15.05 8.31
C PHE A 74 -16.18 -16.04 8.56
N GLU A 75 -15.11 -15.62 9.24
CA GLU A 75 -13.95 -16.46 9.54
C GLU A 75 -13.96 -16.91 11.00
N PRO A 76 -14.16 -18.22 11.30
CA PRO A 76 -14.22 -18.72 12.69
C PRO A 76 -13.02 -18.32 13.55
N LYS A 77 -11.82 -18.29 12.95
CA LYS A 77 -10.58 -17.87 13.63
C LYS A 77 -10.56 -16.40 14.07
N LYS A 78 -11.45 -15.55 13.54
CA LYS A 78 -11.56 -14.11 13.84
C LYS A 78 -12.81 -13.74 14.65
N TYR A 79 -13.66 -14.70 15.05
CA TYR A 79 -14.92 -14.41 15.78
C TYR A 79 -14.71 -13.63 17.09
N TYR A 80 -13.56 -13.80 17.74
CA TYR A 80 -13.19 -13.04 18.93
C TYR A 80 -13.06 -11.51 18.68
N LEU A 81 -12.98 -11.07 17.42
CA LEU A 81 -12.90 -9.66 17.03
C LEU A 81 -14.26 -9.02 16.71
N ILE A 82 -15.37 -9.78 16.70
CA ILE A 82 -16.70 -9.26 16.33
C ILE A 82 -17.06 -8.02 17.14
N GLY A 83 -16.92 -8.08 18.47
CA GLY A 83 -17.24 -6.95 19.35
C GLY A 83 -16.39 -5.71 19.06
N ARG A 84 -15.10 -5.90 18.77
CA ARG A 84 -14.19 -4.81 18.38
C ARG A 84 -14.62 -4.20 17.05
N SER A 85 -14.89 -5.01 16.03
CA SER A 85 -15.32 -4.52 14.71
C SER A 85 -16.64 -3.76 14.80
N LEU A 86 -17.63 -4.27 15.53
CA LEU A 86 -18.90 -3.58 15.76
C LEU A 86 -18.70 -2.24 16.49
N ALA A 87 -17.87 -2.20 17.54
CA ALA A 87 -17.58 -0.98 18.27
C ALA A 87 -16.90 0.07 17.39
N LEU A 88 -15.93 -0.33 16.55
CA LEU A 88 -15.26 0.57 15.61
C LEU A 88 -16.21 1.06 14.51
N MET A 89 -17.06 0.19 13.95
CA MET A 89 -18.07 0.57 12.98
C MET A 89 -19.06 1.58 13.58
N LEU A 90 -19.57 1.31 14.78
CA LEU A 90 -20.49 2.19 15.48
C LEU A 90 -19.87 3.56 15.77
N TYR A 91 -18.66 3.58 16.34
CA TYR A 91 -17.91 4.80 16.62
C TYR A 91 -17.73 5.66 15.36
N ARG A 92 -17.30 5.04 14.24
CA ARG A 92 -17.07 5.77 12.99
C ARG A 92 -18.36 6.28 12.38
N THR A 93 -19.39 5.44 12.32
CA THR A 93 -20.70 5.86 11.83
C THR A 93 -21.24 7.02 12.66
N ALA A 94 -21.12 6.98 13.99
CA ALA A 94 -21.53 8.08 14.85
C ALA A 94 -20.75 9.38 14.55
N VAL A 95 -19.43 9.31 14.40
CA VAL A 95 -18.60 10.47 14.04
C VAL A 95 -18.99 11.05 12.67
N PHE A 96 -19.26 10.21 11.67
CA PHE A 96 -19.68 10.68 10.34
C PHE A 96 -21.10 11.25 10.33
N VAL A 97 -22.03 10.65 11.07
CA VAL A 97 -23.40 11.19 11.21
C VAL A 97 -23.35 12.55 11.90
N LEU A 98 -22.56 12.70 12.97
CA LEU A 98 -22.34 13.98 13.62
C LEU A 98 -21.70 15.00 12.67
N LEU A 99 -20.67 14.62 11.93
CA LEU A 99 -20.04 15.50 10.94
C LEU A 99 -21.04 15.96 9.87
N GLY A 100 -21.87 15.05 9.36
CA GLY A 100 -22.90 15.36 8.37
C GLY A 100 -24.00 16.26 8.93
N TRP A 101 -24.38 16.05 10.20
CA TRP A 101 -25.30 16.92 10.93
C TRP A 101 -24.78 18.35 11.04
N PHE A 102 -23.48 18.51 11.33
CA PHE A 102 -22.85 19.84 11.40
C PHE A 102 -22.63 20.46 10.01
N SER A 103 -22.19 19.68 9.02
CA SER A 103 -21.91 20.18 7.67
C SER A 103 -21.80 19.05 6.65
N GLY A 104 -22.76 18.97 5.74
CA GLY A 104 -22.66 18.08 4.56
C GLY A 104 -21.43 18.36 3.69
N LYS A 105 -20.98 19.63 3.61
CA LYS A 105 -19.76 20.00 2.87
C LYS A 105 -18.51 19.36 3.50
N ALA A 106 -18.46 19.28 4.84
CA ALA A 106 -17.34 18.64 5.54
C ALA A 106 -17.26 17.14 5.24
N VAL A 107 -18.41 16.46 5.10
CA VAL A 107 -18.46 15.04 4.70
C VAL A 107 -17.89 14.84 3.30
N ILE A 108 -18.26 15.70 2.34
CA ILE A 108 -17.74 15.63 0.96
C ILE A 108 -16.24 15.88 0.93
N LEU A 109 -15.75 16.93 1.61
CA LEU A 109 -14.33 17.25 1.67
C LEU A 109 -13.53 16.12 2.35
N TYR A 110 -14.07 15.52 3.40
CA TYR A 110 -13.47 14.35 4.04
C TYR A 110 -13.38 13.18 3.05
N ALA A 111 -14.46 12.88 2.31
CA ALA A 111 -14.47 11.79 1.35
C ALA A 111 -13.40 11.98 0.26
N ILE A 112 -13.28 13.19 -0.27
CA ILE A 112 -12.22 13.55 -1.23
C ILE A 112 -10.84 13.35 -0.61
N ALA A 113 -10.60 13.93 0.58
CA ALA A 113 -9.31 13.81 1.27
C ALA A 113 -8.93 12.34 1.56
N TYR A 114 -9.91 11.52 1.95
CA TYR A 114 -9.68 10.10 2.22
C TYR A 114 -9.37 9.30 0.96
N ILE A 115 -10.09 9.54 -0.14
CA ILE A 115 -9.78 8.91 -1.44
C ILE A 115 -8.40 9.33 -1.93
N SER A 116 -8.03 10.60 -1.79
CA SER A 116 -6.68 11.09 -2.10
C SER A 116 -5.61 10.41 -1.24
N PHE A 117 -5.85 10.31 0.07
CA PHE A 117 -4.95 9.59 0.98
C PHE A 117 -4.73 8.14 0.55
N VAL A 118 -5.82 7.41 0.22
CA VAL A 118 -5.71 6.03 -0.26
C VAL A 118 -4.90 5.94 -1.55
N ASN A 119 -5.12 6.85 -2.51
CA ASN A 119 -4.32 6.89 -3.74
C ASN A 119 -2.84 7.17 -3.47
N ILE A 120 -2.50 8.11 -2.58
CA ILE A 120 -1.12 8.45 -2.24
C ILE A 120 -0.40 7.26 -1.60
N MET A 121 -1.07 6.56 -0.67
CA MET A 121 -0.51 5.38 -0.01
C MET A 121 -0.29 4.25 -1.01
N ARG A 122 -1.30 3.93 -1.83
CA ARG A 122 -1.19 2.93 -2.90
C ARG A 122 -0.11 3.28 -3.91
N PHE A 123 0.01 4.57 -4.24
CA PHE A 123 1.05 5.06 -5.15
C PHE A 123 2.45 4.78 -4.60
N ALA A 124 2.70 5.10 -3.35
CA ALA A 124 4.01 4.83 -2.76
C ALA A 124 4.28 3.32 -2.68
N ASP A 125 3.34 2.57 -2.10
CA ASP A 125 3.50 1.13 -1.87
C ASP A 125 3.67 0.34 -3.18
N ALA A 126 3.03 0.78 -4.28
CA ALA A 126 3.15 0.14 -5.59
C ALA A 126 4.58 0.09 -6.12
N PHE A 127 5.47 0.97 -5.67
CA PHE A 127 6.84 1.05 -6.19
C PHE A 127 7.92 0.76 -5.15
N HIS A 128 7.54 0.36 -3.95
CA HIS A 128 8.50 0.04 -2.89
C HIS A 128 9.25 -1.24 -3.15
N HIS A 129 8.60 -2.22 -3.78
CA HIS A 129 9.15 -3.54 -3.99
C HIS A 129 8.83 -4.14 -5.35
N THR A 130 9.69 -5.07 -5.74
CA THR A 130 9.41 -6.13 -6.73
C THR A 130 9.52 -7.52 -6.09
N PHE A 131 9.20 -7.60 -4.80
CA PHE A 131 9.21 -8.86 -4.06
C PHE A 131 8.19 -9.84 -4.63
N GLU A 132 8.49 -11.13 -4.52
CA GLU A 132 7.55 -12.18 -4.87
C GLU A 132 6.27 -12.08 -4.03
N TYR A 133 5.13 -12.27 -4.69
CA TYR A 133 3.84 -12.36 -4.02
C TYR A 133 3.63 -13.76 -3.47
N VAL A 134 3.41 -13.85 -2.16
CA VAL A 134 3.15 -15.12 -1.48
C VAL A 134 1.74 -15.12 -0.92
N ILE A 135 0.94 -16.09 -1.35
CA ILE A 135 -0.42 -16.27 -0.82
C ILE A 135 -0.31 -16.83 0.59
N ILE A 136 -1.00 -16.21 1.55
CA ILE A 136 -1.00 -16.68 2.94
C ILE A 136 -1.41 -18.16 3.02
N GLY A 137 -0.58 -18.94 3.71
CA GLY A 137 -0.77 -20.38 3.91
C GLY A 137 0.03 -21.26 2.93
N GLN A 138 0.68 -20.68 1.93
CA GLN A 138 1.65 -21.39 1.09
C GLN A 138 3.02 -21.47 1.75
N GLU A 139 3.83 -22.44 1.31
CA GLU A 139 5.24 -22.51 1.69
C GLU A 139 6.01 -21.29 1.18
N ILE A 140 6.91 -20.77 2.00
CA ILE A 140 7.70 -19.59 1.68
C ILE A 140 9.17 -19.85 1.91
N SER A 141 9.98 -19.50 0.90
CA SER A 141 11.44 -19.49 1.02
C SER A 141 11.90 -18.11 1.43
N LYS A 142 12.60 -18.02 2.55
CA LYS A 142 13.25 -16.77 2.96
C LYS A 142 14.29 -16.37 1.92
N ARG A 143 14.20 -15.15 1.39
CA ARG A 143 15.20 -14.59 0.49
C ARG A 143 16.34 -13.94 1.27
N ASP A 144 17.51 -13.85 0.65
CA ASP A 144 18.68 -13.25 1.27
C ASP A 144 18.66 -11.71 1.16
N ARG A 145 19.71 -11.07 1.70
CA ARG A 145 19.86 -9.61 1.68
C ARG A 145 20.20 -9.06 0.29
N ILE A 146 20.83 -9.86 -0.56
CA ILE A 146 21.16 -9.47 -1.94
C ILE A 146 19.86 -9.30 -2.72
N TYR A 147 18.94 -10.26 -2.59
CA TYR A 147 17.60 -10.17 -3.13
C TYR A 147 16.85 -8.95 -2.59
N GLU A 148 16.84 -8.74 -1.26
CA GLU A 148 16.17 -7.58 -0.63
C GLU A 148 16.61 -6.26 -1.25
N GLN A 149 17.93 -6.05 -1.39
CA GLN A 149 18.48 -4.81 -1.95
C GLN A 149 18.18 -4.62 -3.43
N ALA A 150 18.16 -5.70 -4.22
CA ALA A 150 17.86 -5.63 -5.65
C ALA A 150 16.38 -5.34 -5.94
N HIS A 151 15.48 -5.66 -4.99
CA HIS A 151 14.02 -5.58 -5.17
C HIS A 151 13.36 -4.57 -4.22
N THR A 152 14.13 -3.61 -3.68
CA THR A 152 13.61 -2.53 -2.83
C THR A 152 14.02 -1.17 -3.40
N PHE A 153 13.07 -0.23 -3.45
CA PHE A 153 13.26 1.06 -4.09
C PHE A 153 12.82 2.22 -3.21
N SER A 154 13.57 3.32 -3.26
CA SER A 154 13.18 4.58 -2.62
C SER A 154 12.53 5.52 -3.64
N ASN A 155 11.24 5.78 -3.46
CA ASN A 155 10.41 6.65 -4.30
C ASN A 155 10.37 8.08 -3.74
N LEU A 156 11.52 8.77 -3.75
CA LEU A 156 11.61 10.13 -3.18
C LEU A 156 10.81 11.13 -4.03
N VAL A 157 10.15 12.06 -3.34
CA VAL A 157 9.47 13.21 -3.95
C VAL A 157 10.49 14.11 -4.65
N SER A 158 11.61 14.38 -4.00
CA SER A 158 12.70 15.17 -4.59
C SER A 158 14.04 14.91 -3.93
N VAL A 159 15.07 14.70 -4.74
CA VAL A 159 16.48 14.72 -4.30
C VAL A 159 16.99 16.15 -4.22
N LYS A 160 16.64 17.01 -5.20
CA LYS A 160 17.08 18.41 -5.27
C LYS A 160 16.53 19.26 -4.12
N TYR A 161 15.30 18.98 -3.68
CA TYR A 161 14.65 19.70 -2.60
C TYR A 161 14.19 18.70 -1.51
N PRO A 162 15.10 18.22 -0.65
CA PRO A 162 14.81 17.12 0.29
C PRO A 162 13.64 17.38 1.24
N TRP A 163 13.37 18.66 1.57
CA TRP A 163 12.24 19.05 2.41
C TRP A 163 10.88 18.66 1.81
N LEU A 164 10.76 18.48 0.49
CA LEU A 164 9.54 17.99 -0.15
C LEU A 164 9.22 16.54 0.25
N ASN A 165 10.20 15.74 0.66
CA ASN A 165 9.95 14.38 1.15
C ASN A 165 9.20 14.37 2.50
N LEU A 166 9.20 15.50 3.24
CA LEU A 166 8.41 15.66 4.47
C LEU A 166 6.90 15.69 4.21
N LEU A 167 6.45 15.95 2.97
CA LEU A 167 5.03 15.85 2.60
C LEU A 167 4.45 14.48 2.91
N PHE A 168 5.30 13.45 2.93
CA PHE A 168 4.91 12.12 3.37
C PHE A 168 5.82 11.58 4.47
N LEU A 169 6.27 12.47 5.37
CA LEU A 169 7.11 12.13 6.52
C LEU A 169 8.30 11.23 6.13
N ASN A 170 8.98 11.53 5.02
CA ASN A 170 10.11 10.75 4.52
C ASN A 170 9.83 9.25 4.29
N TYR A 171 8.55 8.84 4.15
CA TYR A 171 8.14 7.46 3.91
C TYR A 171 8.84 6.85 2.70
N GLY A 172 9.11 7.65 1.67
CA GLY A 172 9.74 7.17 0.45
C GLY A 172 11.23 6.81 0.55
N TYR A 173 11.89 7.06 1.68
CA TYR A 173 13.25 6.57 1.95
C TYR A 173 13.24 5.08 2.31
N HIS A 174 12.62 4.26 1.46
CA HIS A 174 12.25 2.89 1.78
C HIS A 174 13.45 1.93 1.82
N ASN A 175 14.51 2.18 1.03
CA ASN A 175 15.77 1.42 1.14
C ASN A 175 16.46 1.67 2.49
N ALA A 176 16.43 2.92 2.99
CA ALA A 176 16.98 3.24 4.30
C ALA A 176 16.14 2.59 5.41
N TYR A 177 14.82 2.53 5.22
CA TYR A 177 13.93 1.82 6.12
C TYR A 177 14.25 0.31 6.19
N HIS A 178 14.42 -0.35 5.05
CA HIS A 178 14.82 -1.75 4.99
C HIS A 178 16.18 -2.01 5.64
N HIS A 179 17.13 -1.08 5.48
CA HIS A 179 18.43 -1.15 6.14
C HIS A 179 18.33 -1.01 7.68
N ASN A 180 17.58 -0.03 8.17
CA ASN A 180 17.39 0.22 9.60
C ASN A 180 15.93 0.55 9.94
N LYS A 181 15.17 -0.48 10.28
CA LYS A 181 13.72 -0.41 10.58
C LYS A 181 13.40 0.32 11.89
N ARG A 182 14.43 0.66 12.68
CA ARG A 182 14.32 1.45 13.92
C ARG A 182 14.59 2.93 13.69
N CYS A 183 15.10 3.29 12.50
CA CYS A 183 15.38 4.67 12.14
C CYS A 183 14.08 5.48 12.15
N PRO A 184 13.96 6.54 12.96
CA PRO A 184 12.79 7.39 12.92
C PRO A 184 12.76 8.17 11.60
N TRP A 185 11.54 8.47 11.14
CA TRP A 185 11.33 9.08 9.82
C TRP A 185 12.11 10.37 9.55
N HIS A 186 12.40 11.17 10.58
CA HIS A 186 13.14 12.43 10.43
C HIS A 186 14.65 12.21 10.19
N GLU A 187 15.19 11.05 10.59
CA GLU A 187 16.59 10.65 10.36
C GLU A 187 16.79 9.85 9.08
N SER A 188 15.71 9.39 8.42
CA SER A 188 15.77 8.60 7.18
C SER A 188 16.68 9.21 6.10
N PRO A 189 16.69 10.53 5.84
CA PRO A 189 17.59 11.12 4.85
C PRO A 189 19.08 10.93 5.20
N GLN A 190 19.44 11.14 6.48
CA GLN A 190 20.81 10.96 6.96
C GLN A 190 21.22 9.48 6.89
N SER A 191 20.33 8.59 7.33
CA SER A 191 20.57 7.14 7.26
C SER A 191 20.73 6.67 5.81
N HIS A 192 19.93 7.20 4.88
CA HIS A 192 20.05 6.89 3.47
C HIS A 192 21.42 7.31 2.92
N GLN A 193 21.85 8.53 3.21
CA GLN A 193 23.14 9.04 2.76
C GLN A 193 24.33 8.26 3.33
N GLN A 194 24.26 7.82 4.59
CA GLN A 194 25.32 7.01 5.22
C GLN A 194 25.48 5.62 4.56
N VAL A 195 24.39 5.03 4.10
CA VAL A 195 24.38 3.66 3.57
C VAL A 195 24.61 3.62 2.06
N PHE A 196 24.00 4.55 1.31
CA PHE A 196 23.98 4.54 -0.14
C PHE A 196 24.83 5.67 -0.78
N GLY A 197 25.30 6.64 0.02
CA GLY A 197 26.12 7.73 -0.48
C GLY A 197 25.43 8.54 -1.57
N GLU A 198 26.21 8.92 -2.60
CA GLU A 198 25.70 9.59 -3.81
C GLU A 198 25.28 8.60 -4.92
N GLN A 199 25.54 7.30 -4.74
CA GLN A 199 25.25 6.22 -5.70
C GLN A 199 23.85 5.65 -5.41
N PRO A 200 22.79 6.14 -6.07
CA PRO A 200 21.43 5.95 -5.63
C PRO A 200 20.84 4.70 -6.30
N GLY A 201 21.49 3.55 -6.13
CA GLY A 201 20.92 2.28 -6.55
C GLY A 201 19.50 2.14 -6.00
N GLY A 202 18.52 1.89 -6.87
CA GLY A 202 17.12 1.75 -6.49
C GLY A 202 16.39 3.06 -6.15
N PHE A 203 16.85 4.22 -6.64
CA PHE A 203 16.05 5.44 -6.64
C PHE A 203 15.13 5.51 -7.86
N LEU A 204 13.85 5.81 -7.64
CA LEU A 204 12.88 6.04 -8.70
C LEU A 204 12.34 7.47 -8.60
N ALA A 205 12.52 8.27 -9.65
CA ALA A 205 12.14 9.67 -9.61
C ALA A 205 10.62 9.84 -9.71
N LEU A 206 10.07 10.75 -8.90
CA LEU A 206 8.64 10.99 -8.85
C LEU A 206 7.96 11.19 -10.22
N PRO A 207 8.51 11.95 -11.19
CA PRO A 207 7.86 12.10 -12.50
C PRO A 207 7.69 10.78 -13.25
N GLN A 208 8.68 9.88 -13.17
CA GLN A 208 8.63 8.56 -13.79
C GLN A 208 7.53 7.72 -13.13
N LEU A 209 7.51 7.70 -11.80
CA LEU A 209 6.51 6.98 -11.01
C LEU A 209 5.08 7.49 -11.26
N VAL A 210 4.87 8.80 -11.32
CA VAL A 210 3.55 9.40 -11.60
C VAL A 210 3.09 9.05 -13.01
N SER A 211 3.98 9.17 -14.01
CA SER A 211 3.68 8.80 -15.39
C SER A 211 3.31 7.31 -15.51
N ASN A 212 4.11 6.43 -14.91
CA ASN A 212 3.87 5.01 -14.86
C ASN A 212 2.54 4.70 -14.15
N TYR A 213 2.33 5.24 -12.95
CA TYR A 213 1.11 4.98 -12.17
C TYR A 213 -0.13 5.44 -12.93
N HIS A 214 -0.09 6.59 -13.59
CA HIS A 214 -1.19 7.03 -14.44
C HIS A 214 -1.42 6.08 -15.60
N ARG A 215 -0.36 5.73 -16.36
CA ARG A 215 -0.44 4.88 -17.55
C ARG A 215 -0.97 3.48 -17.24
N TYR A 216 -0.53 2.88 -16.13
CA TYR A 216 -0.81 1.48 -15.79
C TYR A 216 -1.90 1.28 -14.72
N ARG A 217 -2.55 2.34 -14.22
CA ARG A 217 -3.53 2.25 -13.11
C ARG A 217 -4.57 1.15 -13.27
N THR A 218 -5.14 0.98 -14.46
CA THR A 218 -6.16 -0.04 -14.72
C THR A 218 -5.56 -1.41 -15.00
N SER A 219 -4.52 -1.50 -15.83
CA SER A 219 -3.92 -2.78 -16.25
C SER A 219 -3.19 -3.48 -15.11
N ARG A 220 -2.59 -2.73 -14.18
CA ARG A 220 -1.92 -3.26 -13.00
C ARG A 220 -2.79 -4.21 -12.18
N LEU A 221 -4.09 -3.93 -12.07
CA LEU A 221 -5.04 -4.80 -11.37
C LEU A 221 -5.10 -6.22 -11.98
N PHE A 222 -4.80 -6.36 -13.28
CA PHE A 222 -4.97 -7.60 -14.03
C PHE A 222 -3.66 -8.24 -14.49
N SER A 223 -2.54 -7.51 -14.43
CA SER A 223 -1.25 -7.93 -15.00
C SER A 223 -0.18 -8.21 -13.94
N GLY A 224 -0.44 -7.91 -12.66
CA GLY A 224 0.58 -7.98 -11.61
C GLY A 224 1.51 -6.76 -11.63
N GLN A 225 2.63 -6.87 -10.90
CA GLN A 225 3.54 -5.74 -10.68
C GLN A 225 4.68 -5.61 -11.68
N GLY A 226 5.00 -6.69 -12.42
CA GLY A 226 6.12 -6.73 -13.35
C GLY A 226 7.49 -6.78 -12.66
N GLU A 227 8.54 -6.41 -13.39
CA GLU A 227 9.94 -6.42 -12.93
C GLU A 227 10.59 -5.04 -13.12
N ALA A 228 11.38 -4.62 -12.14
CA ALA A 228 12.10 -3.35 -12.20
C ALA A 228 13.40 -3.51 -12.97
N VAL A 229 13.47 -2.87 -14.13
CA VAL A 229 14.70 -2.69 -14.91
C VAL A 229 15.18 -1.26 -14.67
N LEU A 230 16.15 -1.07 -13.78
CA LEU A 230 16.54 0.26 -13.30
C LEU A 230 17.21 1.12 -14.38
N GLU A 231 17.78 0.52 -15.42
CA GLU A 231 18.30 1.24 -16.59
C GLU A 231 17.18 1.78 -17.50
N ASP A 232 15.95 1.26 -17.37
CA ASP A 232 14.80 1.71 -18.14
C ASP A 232 14.13 2.91 -17.46
N SER A 233 14.37 4.09 -18.03
CA SER A 233 13.77 5.34 -17.57
C SER A 233 12.23 5.39 -17.66
N THR A 234 11.59 4.52 -18.44
CA THR A 234 10.13 4.47 -18.63
C THR A 234 9.43 3.60 -17.59
N LEU A 235 10.16 2.66 -16.98
CA LEU A 235 9.62 1.65 -16.05
C LEU A 235 8.48 0.83 -16.68
N ASP A 236 8.46 0.64 -18.00
CA ASP A 236 7.34 -0.01 -18.70
C ASP A 236 7.22 -1.51 -18.30
N ALA A 237 8.32 -2.11 -17.84
CA ALA A 237 8.35 -3.47 -17.28
C ALA A 237 7.90 -3.54 -15.81
N PHE A 238 7.87 -2.42 -15.08
CA PHE A 238 7.48 -2.35 -13.66
C PHE A 238 6.17 -1.57 -13.52
N THR A 239 5.05 -2.27 -13.64
CA THR A 239 3.71 -1.68 -13.57
C THR A 239 3.31 -1.29 -12.14
N GLY A 240 3.95 -1.87 -11.13
CA GLY A 240 3.80 -1.58 -9.70
C GLY A 240 2.83 -2.51 -8.96
N GLY A 241 3.03 -2.68 -7.65
CA GLY A 241 2.25 -3.59 -6.82
C GLY A 241 0.80 -3.15 -6.52
N VAL A 242 -0.04 -4.10 -6.10
CA VAL A 242 -1.45 -3.91 -5.71
C VAL A 242 -1.71 -4.71 -4.45
N ALA A 243 -2.48 -4.15 -3.52
CA ALA A 243 -2.85 -4.78 -2.24
C ALA A 243 -1.66 -5.14 -1.32
N VAL A 244 -0.48 -4.60 -1.61
CA VAL A 244 0.73 -4.71 -0.77
C VAL A 244 0.79 -3.62 0.31
N SER A 245 -0.28 -2.83 0.45
CA SER A 245 -0.33 -1.73 1.40
C SER A 245 -0.56 -2.24 2.82
N PHE A 246 0.13 -1.62 3.80
CA PHE A 246 -0.17 -1.79 5.24
C PHE A 246 -1.60 -1.42 5.62
N LEU A 247 -2.35 -0.80 4.72
CA LEU A 247 -3.76 -0.47 4.92
C LEU A 247 -4.69 -1.67 4.68
N THR A 248 -4.22 -2.73 4.04
CA THR A 248 -4.98 -3.96 3.76
C THR A 248 -4.20 -5.22 4.15
N PRO A 249 -3.82 -5.40 5.44
CA PRO A 249 -3.20 -6.64 5.87
C PRO A 249 -4.19 -7.82 5.64
N PRO A 250 -3.78 -8.88 4.93
CA PRO A 250 -4.59 -10.08 4.71
C PRO A 250 -4.88 -10.88 6.00
#